data_AF-A0A5A7ZH47-F1
#
_entry.id   AF-A0A5A7ZH47-F1
#
_cell.length_a   1.000
_cell.length_b   1.000
_cell.length_c   1.000
_cell.angle_alpha   90.00
_cell.angle_beta   90.00
_cell.angle_gamma   90.00
#
_symmetry.space_group_name_H-M   'P 1'
#
loop_
_entity.id
_entity.type
_entity.pdbx_description
1 polymer ?
#
loop_
_entity_poly.entity_id
_entity_poly.type
_entity_poly.pdbx_seq_one_letter_code
_entity_poly.pdbx_strand_id
1 'polypeptide(L)'
;MKQTIFNASLEESMNLVTDKYIKTSLEDFNEKGYGKKILGFFTMQFFLFLFFLLSISLGSKKLQFFSLNIGLINGIVFGLGFIILFSYLNDVRKIKNQSVLSYYYFNKWMYLMITILYTQFLVIGISGAGMILGGILSSVLYTSFFIIFFIGLFQSFQRNTLEILYKQRNYSNPTADFINRFVSFAKKYGGLIILISIILRIVFPNSDIIQQDGIINSIGKAIIPIFFLPLIYFGYALAVDNFQGYYLQKYLEDYRQLSGYSVEEWYGKDSQRYKESLKNED
;
A
#
# COMPACT_ATOMS: atom_id res chain seq x y z
N MET A 1 -11.46 -13.94 -27.27
CA MET A 1 -11.71 -13.10 -26.07
C MET A 1 -10.78 -11.89 -26.10
N LYS A 2 -11.23 -10.71 -25.65
CA LYS A 2 -10.35 -9.53 -25.56
C LYS A 2 -9.30 -9.77 -24.47
N GLN A 3 -8.01 -9.60 -24.79
CA GLN A 3 -6.92 -9.68 -23.83
C GLN A 3 -7.09 -8.55 -22.80
N THR A 4 -7.18 -8.94 -21.53
CA THR A 4 -7.27 -8.01 -20.40
C THR A 4 -6.41 -8.54 -19.27
N ILE A 5 -6.04 -7.67 -18.33
CA ILE A 5 -5.24 -8.08 -17.17
C ILE A 5 -5.94 -9.15 -16.31
N PHE A 6 -7.25 -9.40 -16.45
CA PHE A 6 -7.98 -10.39 -15.65
C PHE A 6 -8.24 -11.72 -16.38
N ASN A 7 -8.08 -11.74 -17.70
CA ASN A 7 -8.48 -12.85 -18.56
C ASN A 7 -7.31 -13.72 -19.05
N ALA A 8 -6.11 -13.55 -18.49
CA ALA A 8 -4.98 -14.37 -18.90
C ALA A 8 -5.22 -15.85 -18.52
N SER A 9 -4.72 -16.75 -19.36
CA SER A 9 -4.71 -18.19 -19.15
C SER A 9 -3.71 -18.60 -18.05
N LEU A 10 -3.71 -19.88 -17.68
CA LEU A 10 -2.72 -20.44 -16.75
C LEU A 10 -1.30 -20.20 -17.26
N GLU A 11 -1.00 -20.62 -18.49
CA GLU A 11 0.32 -20.47 -19.12
C GLU A 11 0.78 -19.01 -19.18
N GLU A 12 -0.11 -18.09 -19.54
CA GLU A 12 0.20 -16.65 -19.57
C GLU A 12 0.45 -16.10 -18.17
N SER A 13 -0.30 -16.58 -17.17
CA SER A 13 -0.13 -16.16 -15.78
C SER A 13 1.14 -16.67 -15.11
N MET A 14 1.75 -17.76 -15.62
CA MET A 14 3.06 -18.24 -15.15
C MET A 14 4.19 -17.24 -15.43
N ASN A 15 4.04 -16.34 -16.42
CA ASN A 15 4.99 -15.25 -16.64
C ASN A 15 4.98 -14.22 -15.50
N LEU A 16 3.88 -14.16 -14.74
CA LEU A 16 3.67 -13.20 -13.66
C LEU A 16 3.83 -13.83 -12.27
N VAL A 17 3.23 -15.01 -12.04
CA VAL A 17 3.31 -15.73 -10.77
C VAL A 17 4.61 -16.54 -10.74
N THR A 18 5.58 -16.05 -9.98
CA THR A 18 6.90 -16.68 -9.88
C THR A 18 6.93 -17.73 -8.77
N ASP A 19 7.76 -18.76 -8.91
CA ASP A 19 8.02 -19.73 -7.84
C ASP A 19 8.50 -19.07 -6.55
N LYS A 20 9.28 -17.98 -6.70
CA LYS A 20 9.72 -17.15 -5.58
C LYS A 20 8.55 -16.59 -4.78
N TYR A 21 7.48 -16.13 -5.46
CA TYR A 21 6.28 -15.61 -4.79
C TYR A 21 5.54 -16.70 -4.03
N ILE A 22 5.36 -17.88 -4.64
CA ILE A 22 4.70 -19.04 -4.03
C ILE A 22 5.46 -19.46 -2.77
N LYS A 23 6.78 -19.62 -2.89
CA LYS A 23 7.67 -19.96 -1.76
C LYS A 23 7.59 -18.93 -0.64
N THR A 24 7.68 -17.64 -0.98
CA THR A 24 7.57 -16.53 -0.01
C THR A 24 6.22 -16.56 0.71
N SER A 25 5.14 -16.89 -0.01
CA SER A 25 3.78 -16.96 0.55
C SER A 25 3.63 -18.09 1.58
N LEU A 26 4.23 -19.25 1.30
CA LEU A 26 4.27 -20.41 2.20
C LEU A 26 5.13 -20.14 3.44
N GLU A 27 6.33 -19.61 3.25
CA GLU A 27 7.25 -19.25 4.35
C GLU A 27 6.61 -18.21 5.28
N ASP A 28 6.02 -17.15 4.72
CA ASP A 28 5.36 -16.10 5.49
C ASP A 28 4.18 -16.65 6.32
N PHE A 29 3.42 -17.60 5.78
CA PHE A 29 2.37 -18.28 6.54
C PHE A 29 2.94 -19.08 7.71
N ASN A 30 3.99 -19.86 7.49
CA ASN A 30 4.61 -20.69 8.52
C ASN A 30 5.28 -19.86 9.63
N GLU A 31 5.94 -18.75 9.30
CA GLU A 31 6.67 -17.93 10.28
C GLU A 31 5.78 -16.95 11.06
N LYS A 32 4.82 -16.32 10.37
CA LYS A 32 4.03 -15.22 10.94
C LYS A 32 2.63 -15.65 11.37
N GLY A 33 2.07 -16.67 10.69
CA GLY A 33 0.68 -17.06 10.86
C GLY A 33 -0.30 -15.91 10.58
N TYR A 34 -1.58 -16.15 10.81
CA TYR A 34 -2.61 -15.13 10.65
C TYR A 34 -2.73 -14.18 11.86
N GLY A 35 -2.32 -14.62 13.07
CA GLY A 35 -2.41 -13.81 14.30
C GLY A 35 -1.57 -12.53 14.25
N LYS A 36 -0.29 -12.64 13.87
CA LYS A 36 0.60 -11.45 13.73
C LYS A 36 0.08 -10.50 12.64
N LYS A 37 -0.54 -11.03 11.60
CA LYS A 37 -1.14 -10.23 10.51
C LYS A 37 -2.36 -9.43 10.98
N ILE A 38 -3.23 -10.03 11.79
CA ILE A 38 -4.35 -9.32 12.45
C ILE A 38 -3.81 -8.17 13.30
N LEU A 39 -2.77 -8.40 14.11
CA LEU A 39 -2.13 -7.34 14.89
C LEU A 39 -1.64 -6.20 13.99
N GLY A 40 -1.06 -6.52 12.83
CA GLY A 40 -0.66 -5.53 11.82
C GLY A 40 -1.80 -4.62 11.35
N PHE A 41 -3.01 -5.17 11.15
CA PHE A 41 -4.20 -4.38 10.81
C PHE A 41 -4.63 -3.44 11.93
N PHE A 42 -4.62 -3.90 13.19
CA PHE A 42 -4.92 -3.05 14.34
C PHE A 42 -3.89 -1.93 14.50
N THR A 43 -2.60 -2.22 14.31
CA THR A 43 -1.53 -1.21 14.29
C THR A 43 -1.78 -0.18 13.20
N MET A 44 -2.15 -0.61 12.00
CA MET A 44 -2.45 0.29 10.89
C MET A 44 -3.69 1.15 11.17
N GLN A 45 -4.74 0.57 11.76
CA GLN A 45 -5.93 1.32 12.18
C GLN A 45 -5.59 2.35 13.26
N PHE A 46 -4.68 2.03 14.18
CA PHE A 46 -4.18 2.96 15.17
C PHE A 46 -3.42 4.13 14.52
N PHE A 47 -2.59 3.89 13.50
CA PHE A 47 -1.97 4.97 12.73
C PHE A 47 -3.02 5.86 12.05
N LEU A 48 -4.04 5.29 11.40
CA LEU A 48 -5.14 6.08 10.82
C LEU A 48 -5.86 6.95 11.87
N PHE A 49 -6.01 6.42 13.09
CA PHE A 49 -6.58 7.15 14.21
C PHE A 49 -5.69 8.33 14.64
N LEU A 50 -4.37 8.14 14.74
CA LEU A 50 -3.43 9.22 15.05
C LEU A 50 -3.48 10.34 14.01
N PHE A 51 -3.57 9.99 12.72
CA PHE A 51 -3.70 10.98 11.64
C PHE A 51 -5.04 11.71 11.66
N PHE A 52 -6.11 11.00 12.02
CA PHE A 52 -7.40 11.63 12.28
C PHE A 52 -7.32 12.63 13.44
N LEU A 53 -6.71 12.28 14.57
CA LEU A 53 -6.51 13.23 15.68
C LEU A 53 -5.66 14.43 15.28
N LEU A 54 -4.57 14.19 14.54
CA LEU A 54 -3.75 15.26 13.97
C LEU A 54 -4.58 16.20 13.10
N SER A 55 -5.48 15.66 12.26
CA SER A 55 -6.35 16.46 11.42
C SER A 55 -7.35 17.31 12.19
N ILE A 56 -7.88 16.82 13.33
CA ILE A 56 -8.72 17.63 14.23
C ILE A 56 -7.92 18.79 14.81
N SER A 57 -6.71 18.51 15.31
CA SER A 57 -5.81 19.51 15.87
C SER A 57 -5.39 20.56 14.84
N LEU A 58 -5.21 20.15 13.58
CA LEU A 58 -4.90 21.04 12.48
C LEU A 58 -6.14 21.82 11.98
N GLY A 59 -7.32 21.21 12.04
CA GLY A 59 -8.58 21.82 11.62
C GLY A 59 -8.96 23.04 12.47
N SER A 60 -8.54 23.09 13.74
CA SER A 60 -8.72 24.28 14.58
C SER A 60 -7.92 25.50 14.08
N LYS A 61 -6.92 25.30 13.22
CA LYS A 61 -6.09 26.36 12.61
C LYS A 61 -6.66 26.91 11.29
N LYS A 62 -7.96 26.76 11.05
CA LYS A 62 -8.67 27.15 9.81
C LYS A 62 -8.15 26.47 8.53
N LEU A 63 -7.53 25.29 8.66
CA LEU A 63 -7.15 24.46 7.51
C LEU A 63 -8.41 23.85 6.87
N GLN A 64 -8.55 24.05 5.56
CA GLN A 64 -9.73 23.63 4.80
C GLN A 64 -9.33 22.92 3.50
N PHE A 65 -10.14 21.95 3.11
CA PHE A 65 -10.08 21.25 1.82
C PHE A 65 -11.43 21.40 1.11
N PHE A 66 -11.45 22.02 -0.08
CA PHE A 66 -12.69 22.45 -0.76
C PHE A 66 -13.70 23.14 0.19
N SER A 67 -13.20 24.03 1.05
CA SER A 67 -14.00 24.75 2.07
C SER A 67 -14.60 23.89 3.18
N LEU A 68 -14.35 22.57 3.18
CA LEU A 68 -14.73 21.66 4.25
C LEU A 68 -13.64 21.55 5.31
N ASN A 69 -14.05 21.28 6.55
CA ASN A 69 -13.12 21.03 7.65
C ASN A 69 -12.37 19.71 7.42
N ILE A 70 -11.04 19.76 7.46
CA ILE A 70 -10.18 18.60 7.26
C ILE A 70 -10.43 17.47 8.26
N GLY A 71 -10.83 17.80 9.49
CA GLY A 71 -11.16 16.82 10.52
C GLY A 71 -12.38 15.99 10.14
N LEU A 72 -13.39 16.60 9.48
CA LEU A 72 -14.56 15.89 9.02
C LEU A 72 -14.22 14.92 7.88
N ILE A 73 -13.47 15.39 6.87
CA ILE A 73 -13.05 14.55 5.74
C ILE A 73 -12.20 13.38 6.24
N ASN A 74 -11.18 13.64 7.06
CA ASN A 74 -10.31 12.59 7.56
C ASN A 74 -11.01 11.66 8.56
N GLY A 75 -12.07 12.12 9.23
CA GLY A 75 -12.96 11.27 10.03
C GLY A 75 -13.75 10.29 9.17
N ILE A 76 -14.30 10.72 8.04
CA ILE A 76 -14.96 9.83 7.08
C ILE A 76 -13.96 8.81 6.52
N VAL A 77 -12.78 9.29 6.09
CA VAL A 77 -11.70 8.44 5.55
C VAL A 77 -11.22 7.44 6.60
N PHE A 78 -11.09 7.84 7.88
CA PHE A 78 -10.79 6.95 8.99
C PHE A 78 -11.86 5.86 9.20
N GLY A 79 -13.14 6.25 9.10
CA GLY A 79 -14.28 5.33 9.19
C GLY A 79 -14.23 4.21 8.15
N LEU A 80 -13.81 4.53 6.90
CA LEU A 80 -13.61 3.52 5.85
C LEU A 80 -12.55 2.47 6.21
N GLY A 81 -11.57 2.83 7.05
CA GLY A 81 -10.56 1.88 7.56
C GLY A 81 -11.18 0.71 8.34
N PHE A 82 -12.25 0.97 9.11
CA PHE A 82 -12.96 -0.10 9.82
C PHE A 82 -13.66 -1.07 8.87
N ILE A 83 -14.25 -0.57 7.78
CA ILE A 83 -14.89 -1.41 6.76
C ILE A 83 -13.88 -2.39 6.16
N ILE A 84 -12.67 -1.90 5.86
CA ILE A 84 -11.57 -2.74 5.37
C ILE A 84 -11.13 -3.75 6.43
N LEU A 85 -10.96 -3.33 7.68
CA LEU A 85 -10.56 -4.20 8.77
C LEU A 85 -11.57 -5.36 8.95
N PHE A 86 -12.87 -5.06 8.98
CA PHE A 86 -13.90 -6.11 9.08
C PHE A 86 -13.90 -7.03 7.86
N SER A 87 -13.67 -6.49 6.66
CA SER A 87 -13.58 -7.29 5.44
C SER A 87 -12.37 -8.22 5.45
N TYR A 88 -11.22 -7.77 5.97
CA TYR A 88 -10.05 -8.62 6.19
C TYR A 88 -10.34 -9.73 7.21
N LEU A 89 -10.95 -9.40 8.36
CA LEU A 89 -11.31 -10.39 9.37
C LEU A 89 -12.25 -11.47 8.82
N ASN A 90 -13.13 -11.12 7.87
CA ASN A 90 -13.95 -12.10 7.18
C ASN A 90 -13.11 -13.03 6.27
N ASP A 91 -12.15 -12.48 5.52
CA ASP A 91 -11.23 -13.29 4.70
C ASP A 91 -10.28 -14.16 5.54
N VAL A 92 -9.91 -13.75 6.76
CA VAL A 92 -9.10 -14.58 7.68
C VAL A 92 -9.74 -15.94 7.96
N ARG A 93 -11.08 -16.01 7.98
CA ARG A 93 -11.79 -17.29 8.15
C ARG A 93 -11.50 -18.27 7.00
N LYS A 94 -11.26 -17.76 5.80
CA LYS A 94 -10.93 -18.56 4.61
C LYS A 94 -9.48 -19.06 4.62
N ILE A 95 -8.57 -18.31 5.25
CA ILE A 95 -7.13 -18.63 5.32
C ILE A 95 -6.90 -20.00 5.95
N LYS A 96 -7.73 -20.43 6.92
CA LYS A 96 -7.63 -21.76 7.54
C LYS A 96 -7.70 -22.91 6.52
N ASN A 97 -8.41 -22.70 5.42
CA ASN A 97 -8.56 -23.68 4.35
C ASN A 97 -7.65 -23.41 3.14
N GLN A 98 -6.94 -22.27 3.09
CA GLN A 98 -6.16 -21.80 1.95
C GLN A 98 -4.92 -21.04 2.44
N SER A 99 -4.03 -21.73 3.15
CA SER A 99 -2.86 -21.13 3.83
C SER A 99 -1.96 -20.31 2.88
N VAL A 100 -1.70 -20.82 1.67
CA VAL A 100 -0.92 -20.12 0.62
C VAL A 100 -1.49 -18.74 0.29
N LEU A 101 -2.82 -18.57 0.32
CA LEU A 101 -3.46 -17.29 0.01
C LEU A 101 -3.45 -16.30 1.19
N SER A 102 -2.94 -16.69 2.35
CA SER A 102 -2.78 -15.80 3.51
C SER A 102 -1.97 -14.55 3.17
N TYR A 103 -0.88 -14.72 2.42
CA TYR A 103 -0.02 -13.63 1.99
C TYR A 103 -0.76 -12.66 1.06
N TYR A 104 -1.47 -13.21 0.06
CA TYR A 104 -2.27 -12.42 -0.86
C TYR A 104 -3.41 -11.65 -0.17
N TYR A 105 -4.22 -12.30 0.68
CA TYR A 105 -5.32 -11.60 1.36
C TYR A 105 -4.81 -10.49 2.27
N PHE A 106 -3.72 -10.73 2.99
CA PHE A 106 -3.08 -9.71 3.81
C PHE A 106 -2.63 -8.51 2.97
N ASN A 107 -1.86 -8.74 1.91
CA ASN A 107 -1.33 -7.65 1.07
C ASN A 107 -2.44 -6.90 0.33
N LYS A 108 -3.48 -7.58 -0.14
CA LYS A 108 -4.65 -6.98 -0.79
C LYS A 108 -5.33 -5.96 0.13
N TRP A 109 -5.64 -6.37 1.36
CA TRP A 109 -6.35 -5.51 2.31
C TRP A 109 -5.43 -4.45 2.94
N MET A 110 -4.15 -4.77 3.17
CA MET A 110 -3.15 -3.80 3.64
C MET A 110 -2.89 -2.71 2.61
N TYR A 111 -2.88 -3.04 1.32
CA TYR A 111 -2.79 -2.05 0.25
C TYR A 111 -3.95 -1.03 0.32
N LEU A 112 -5.18 -1.51 0.56
CA LEU A 112 -6.33 -0.62 0.74
C LEU A 112 -6.20 0.25 2.00
N MET A 113 -5.74 -0.32 3.12
CA MET A 113 -5.47 0.44 4.35
C MET A 113 -4.42 1.55 4.13
N ILE A 114 -3.33 1.23 3.43
CA ILE A 114 -2.27 2.17 3.09
C ILE A 114 -2.80 3.26 2.17
N THR A 115 -3.68 2.91 1.23
CA THR A 115 -4.32 3.88 0.33
C THR A 115 -5.17 4.88 1.12
N ILE A 116 -5.95 4.42 2.10
CA ILE A 116 -6.70 5.30 3.03
C ILE A 116 -5.75 6.23 3.79
N LEU A 117 -4.63 5.71 4.30
CA LEU A 117 -3.64 6.53 5.00
C LEU A 117 -3.08 7.61 4.07
N TYR A 118 -2.76 7.28 2.82
CA TYR A 118 -2.29 8.25 1.84
C TYR A 118 -3.34 9.30 1.52
N THR A 119 -4.61 8.93 1.45
CA THR A 119 -5.70 9.91 1.31
C THR A 119 -5.70 10.90 2.49
N GLN A 120 -5.55 10.44 3.74
CA GLN A 120 -5.48 11.35 4.89
C GLN A 120 -4.29 12.31 4.80
N PHE A 121 -3.11 11.80 4.41
CA PHE A 121 -1.92 12.62 4.18
C PHE A 121 -2.13 13.66 3.09
N LEU A 122 -2.72 13.28 1.95
CA LEU A 122 -2.99 14.19 0.85
C LEU A 122 -3.97 15.28 1.27
N VAL A 123 -5.05 14.95 1.99
CA VAL A 123 -6.00 15.95 2.50
C VAL A 123 -5.29 16.95 3.42
N ILE A 124 -4.46 16.47 4.36
CA ILE A 124 -3.69 17.34 5.26
C ILE A 124 -2.69 18.20 4.47
N GLY A 125 -1.93 17.60 3.55
CA GLY A 125 -0.90 18.28 2.77
C GLY A 125 -1.48 19.37 1.87
N ILE A 126 -2.55 19.06 1.14
CA ILE A 126 -3.23 20.00 0.25
C ILE A 126 -3.82 21.16 1.04
N SER A 127 -4.40 20.87 2.21
CA SER A 127 -4.91 21.91 3.09
C SER A 127 -3.81 22.79 3.64
N GLY A 128 -2.64 22.20 3.99
CA GLY A 128 -1.45 22.92 4.40
C GLY A 128 -0.95 23.89 3.33
N ALA A 129 -0.87 23.45 2.07
CA ALA A 129 -0.57 24.32 0.94
C ALA A 129 -1.62 25.42 0.72
N GLY A 130 -2.88 25.13 1.08
CA GLY A 130 -4.01 26.07 1.06
C GLY A 130 -3.86 27.27 1.99
N MET A 131 -2.98 27.21 3.00
CA MET A 131 -2.64 28.40 3.81
C MET A 131 -1.91 29.47 3.01
N ILE A 132 -1.21 29.10 1.93
CA ILE A 132 -0.43 30.02 1.09
C ILE A 132 -1.19 30.34 -0.20
N LEU A 133 -1.70 29.32 -0.89
CA LEU A 133 -2.35 29.47 -2.20
C LEU A 133 -3.84 29.84 -2.10
N GLY A 134 -4.42 29.74 -0.90
CA GLY A 134 -5.86 29.76 -0.69
C GLY A 134 -6.46 28.35 -0.78
N GLY A 135 -7.40 28.05 0.13
CA GLY A 135 -7.95 26.70 0.31
C GLY A 135 -8.58 26.12 -0.96
N ILE A 136 -9.39 26.90 -1.68
CA ILE A 136 -10.05 26.46 -2.92
C ILE A 136 -9.04 26.22 -4.02
N LEU A 137 -8.14 27.17 -4.27
CA LEU A 137 -7.15 27.07 -5.34
C LEU A 137 -6.21 25.88 -5.14
N SER A 138 -5.67 25.72 -3.92
CA SER A 138 -4.85 24.56 -3.56
C SER A 138 -5.60 23.25 -3.76
N SER A 139 -6.85 23.18 -3.28
CA SER A 139 -7.67 21.97 -3.40
C SER A 139 -7.89 21.58 -4.86
N VAL A 140 -8.27 22.53 -5.73
CA VAL A 140 -8.47 22.26 -7.16
C VAL A 140 -7.18 21.83 -7.85
N LEU A 141 -6.09 22.59 -7.64
CA LEU A 141 -4.82 22.36 -8.34
C LEU A 141 -4.22 21.00 -7.98
N TYR A 142 -4.02 20.71 -6.68
CA TYR A 142 -3.39 19.48 -6.27
C TYR A 142 -4.29 18.27 -6.47
N THR A 143 -5.61 18.39 -6.25
CA THR A 143 -6.52 17.26 -6.52
C THR A 143 -6.49 16.89 -8.00
N SER A 144 -6.53 17.88 -8.91
CA SER A 144 -6.41 17.63 -10.35
C SER A 144 -5.07 16.99 -10.72
N PHE A 145 -3.97 17.50 -10.16
CA PHE A 145 -2.63 16.92 -10.35
C PHE A 145 -2.58 15.45 -9.91
N PHE A 146 -3.06 15.14 -8.70
CA PHE A 146 -3.05 13.76 -8.19
C PHE A 146 -3.98 12.85 -8.99
N ILE A 147 -5.14 13.32 -9.46
CA ILE A 147 -6.01 12.53 -10.34
C ILE A 147 -5.27 12.14 -11.62
N ILE A 148 -4.65 13.11 -12.31
CA ILE A 148 -3.87 12.84 -13.54
C ILE A 148 -2.70 11.89 -13.23
N PHE A 149 -2.01 12.10 -12.12
CA PHE A 149 -0.92 11.26 -11.68
C PHE A 149 -1.37 9.80 -11.42
N PHE A 150 -2.48 9.60 -10.72
CA PHE A 150 -3.04 8.26 -10.47
C PHE A 150 -3.54 7.59 -11.76
N ILE A 151 -4.12 8.33 -12.70
CA ILE A 151 -4.47 7.80 -14.03
C ILE A 151 -3.22 7.31 -14.75
N GLY A 152 -2.13 8.09 -14.75
CA GLY A 152 -0.87 7.70 -15.35
C GLY A 152 -0.26 6.45 -14.70
N LEU A 153 -0.31 6.36 -13.37
CA LEU A 153 0.11 5.15 -12.64
C LEU A 153 -0.73 3.93 -13.01
N PHE A 154 -2.06 4.08 -13.07
CA PHE A 154 -2.96 2.99 -13.43
C PHE A 154 -2.74 2.50 -14.86
N GLN A 155 -2.59 3.41 -15.82
CA GLN A 155 -2.26 3.06 -17.21
C GLN A 155 -0.90 2.35 -17.32
N SER A 156 0.10 2.82 -16.57
CA SER A 156 1.41 2.17 -16.50
C SER A 156 1.31 0.75 -15.94
N PHE A 157 0.56 0.58 -14.83
CA PHE A 157 0.27 -0.71 -14.24
C PHE A 157 -0.38 -1.66 -15.25
N GLN A 158 -1.44 -1.22 -15.93
CA GLN A 158 -2.13 -2.03 -16.93
C GLN A 158 -1.21 -2.44 -18.07
N ARG A 159 -0.47 -1.49 -18.66
CA ARG A 159 0.45 -1.77 -19.77
C ARG A 159 1.53 -2.77 -19.35
N ASN A 160 2.19 -2.53 -18.23
CA ASN A 160 3.29 -3.38 -17.76
C ASN A 160 2.78 -4.80 -17.44
N THR A 161 1.62 -4.92 -16.80
CA THR A 161 1.02 -6.21 -16.47
C THR A 161 0.61 -6.99 -17.73
N LEU A 162 0.02 -6.31 -18.72
CA LEU A 162 -0.30 -6.92 -20.02
C LEU A 162 0.96 -7.40 -20.76
N GLU A 163 2.04 -6.62 -20.73
CA GLU A 163 3.30 -7.01 -21.35
C GLU A 163 3.93 -8.23 -20.68
N ILE A 164 3.87 -8.32 -19.34
CA ILE A 164 4.37 -9.49 -18.60
C ILE A 164 3.54 -10.73 -18.95
N LEU A 165 2.21 -10.63 -18.90
CA LEU A 165 1.31 -11.76 -19.14
C LEU A 165 1.42 -12.30 -20.58
N TYR A 166 1.38 -11.41 -21.58
CA TYR A 166 1.18 -11.82 -22.98
C TYR A 166 2.44 -11.74 -23.86
N LYS A 167 3.49 -11.01 -23.45
CA LYS A 167 4.70 -10.81 -24.29
C LYS A 167 5.95 -11.42 -23.68
N GLN A 168 5.81 -12.25 -22.64
CA GLN A 168 6.92 -12.96 -21.96
C GLN A 168 8.09 -12.04 -21.60
N ARG A 169 7.79 -10.78 -21.22
CA ARG A 169 8.82 -9.86 -20.74
C ARG A 169 9.23 -10.32 -19.34
N ASN A 170 10.54 -10.45 -19.09
CA ASN A 170 11.05 -10.77 -17.76
C ASN A 170 10.40 -9.82 -16.73
N TYR A 171 9.78 -10.41 -15.70
CA TYR A 171 9.25 -9.66 -14.57
C TYR A 171 10.39 -8.85 -13.96
N SER A 172 10.40 -7.56 -14.25
CA SER A 172 11.19 -6.58 -13.54
C SER A 172 10.18 -5.57 -13.02
N ASN A 173 10.22 -5.31 -11.72
CA ASN A 173 9.45 -4.24 -11.12
C ASN A 173 10.45 -3.10 -10.89
N PRO A 174 10.61 -2.14 -11.83
CA PRO A 174 11.58 -1.06 -11.70
C PRO A 174 11.33 -0.23 -10.44
N THR A 175 10.07 -0.21 -9.97
CA THR A 175 9.67 0.43 -8.72
C THR A 175 10.13 -0.36 -7.50
N ALA A 176 10.13 -1.71 -7.54
CA ALA A 176 10.73 -2.52 -6.48
C ALA A 176 12.24 -2.31 -6.40
N ASP A 177 12.92 -2.17 -7.54
CA ASP A 177 14.34 -1.79 -7.58
C ASP A 177 14.58 -0.38 -7.04
N PHE A 178 13.72 0.58 -7.38
CA PHE A 178 13.75 1.92 -6.80
C PHE A 178 13.52 1.89 -5.29
N ILE A 179 12.54 1.12 -4.79
CA ILE A 179 12.26 0.94 -3.37
C ILE A 179 13.45 0.28 -2.68
N ASN A 180 14.06 -0.75 -3.26
CA ASN A 180 15.26 -1.38 -2.71
C ASN A 180 16.42 -0.38 -2.60
N ARG A 181 16.61 0.46 -3.62
CA ARG A 181 17.58 1.56 -3.61
C ARG A 181 17.23 2.62 -2.56
N PHE A 182 15.97 3.01 -2.45
CA PHE A 182 15.49 3.99 -1.47
C PHE A 182 15.61 3.47 -0.04
N VAL A 183 15.27 2.20 0.22
CA VAL A 183 15.42 1.53 1.52
C VAL A 183 16.89 1.42 1.88
N SER A 184 17.75 1.04 0.93
CA SER A 184 19.21 1.02 1.15
C SER A 184 19.75 2.42 1.47
N PHE A 185 19.31 3.43 0.71
CA PHE A 185 19.62 4.85 0.96
C PHE A 185 19.13 5.30 2.34
N ALA A 186 17.88 5.03 2.70
CA ALA A 186 17.28 5.42 3.98
C ALA A 186 17.96 4.71 5.16
N LYS A 187 18.32 3.42 5.02
CA LYS A 187 19.11 2.70 6.03
C LYS A 187 20.49 3.32 6.22
N LYS A 188 21.13 3.76 5.14
CA LYS A 188 22.49 4.33 5.16
C LYS A 188 22.54 5.79 5.63
N TYR A 189 21.57 6.60 5.25
CA TYR A 189 21.60 8.05 5.43
C TYR A 189 20.45 8.60 6.28
N GLY A 190 19.42 7.81 6.59
CA GLY A 190 18.27 8.27 7.39
C GLY A 190 18.68 8.75 8.77
N GLY A 191 19.58 8.04 9.45
CA GLY A 191 20.16 8.48 10.72
C GLY A 191 20.98 9.77 10.59
N LEU A 192 21.68 9.95 9.47
CA LEU A 192 22.49 11.13 9.18
C LEU A 192 21.61 12.37 8.91
N ILE A 193 20.49 12.19 8.21
CA ILE A 193 19.47 13.23 7.99
C ILE A 193 18.82 13.63 9.32
N ILE A 194 18.49 12.67 10.19
CA ILE A 194 17.93 12.94 11.52
C ILE A 194 18.97 13.68 12.39
N LEU A 195 20.22 13.24 12.39
CA LEU A 195 21.31 13.84 13.16
C LEU A 195 21.59 15.28 12.68
N ILE A 196 21.65 15.51 11.36
CA ILE A 196 21.72 16.86 10.78
C ILE A 196 20.49 17.69 11.20
N SER A 197 19.28 17.11 11.17
CA SER A 197 18.06 17.83 11.56
C SER A 197 18.06 18.22 13.04
N ILE A 198 18.59 17.36 13.93
CA ILE A 198 18.77 17.65 15.35
C ILE A 198 19.84 18.73 15.54
N ILE A 199 20.99 18.63 14.86
CA ILE A 199 22.05 19.66 14.92
C ILE A 199 21.51 21.00 14.43
N LEU A 200 20.80 21.04 13.30
CA LEU A 200 20.16 22.26 12.79
C LEU A 200 19.15 22.81 13.80
N ARG A 201 18.39 21.97 14.49
CA ARG A 201 17.44 22.40 15.53
C ARG A 201 18.14 22.91 16.79
N ILE A 202 19.32 22.41 17.13
CA ILE A 202 20.11 22.87 18.29
C ILE A 202 20.87 24.16 17.96
N VAL A 203 21.42 24.29 16.75
CA VAL A 203 22.16 25.46 16.28
C VAL A 203 21.21 26.62 15.95
N PHE A 204 20.00 26.31 15.47
CA PHE A 204 18.95 27.28 15.17
C PHE A 204 17.68 26.99 15.99
N PRO A 205 17.73 27.06 17.33
CA PRO A 205 16.62 26.67 18.19
C PRO A 205 15.41 27.61 18.06
N ASN A 206 15.65 28.87 17.67
CA ASN A 206 14.66 29.91 17.40
C ASN A 206 15.21 30.91 16.36
N SER A 207 15.69 30.45 15.20
CA SER A 207 16.02 31.42 14.16
C SER A 207 14.71 31.99 13.58
N ASP A 208 14.43 33.27 13.87
CA ASP A 208 13.34 34.04 13.24
C ASP A 208 13.38 33.98 11.71
N ILE A 209 14.53 33.62 11.12
CA ILE A 209 14.73 33.37 9.69
C ILE A 209 13.85 32.21 9.16
N ILE A 210 13.48 31.23 9.99
CA ILE A 210 12.63 30.08 9.63
C ILE A 210 11.16 30.31 10.05
N GLN A 211 10.92 31.15 11.07
CA GLN A 211 9.57 31.46 11.56
C GLN A 211 8.91 32.63 10.82
N GLN A 212 9.67 33.52 10.17
CA GLN A 212 9.10 34.57 9.34
C GLN A 212 8.41 33.98 8.11
N ASP A 213 7.33 34.61 7.68
CA ASP A 213 6.58 34.38 6.44
C ASP A 213 7.43 34.71 5.19
N GLY A 214 8.62 34.14 5.10
CA GLY A 214 9.54 34.26 3.97
C GLY A 214 9.18 33.32 2.83
N ILE A 215 9.63 33.67 1.63
CA ILE A 215 9.40 32.93 0.38
C ILE A 215 9.75 31.44 0.53
N ILE A 216 10.82 31.11 1.27
CA ILE A 216 11.25 29.72 1.50
C ILE A 216 10.21 28.92 2.30
N ASN A 217 9.62 29.50 3.35
CA ASN A 217 8.59 28.84 4.17
C ASN A 217 7.29 28.65 3.35
N SER A 218 6.94 29.65 2.53
CA SER A 218 5.79 29.59 1.63
C SER A 218 5.96 28.52 0.54
N ILE A 219 7.15 28.42 -0.06
CA ILE A 219 7.50 27.34 -1.00
C ILE A 219 7.45 25.99 -0.28
N GLY A 220 8.05 25.89 0.91
CA GLY A 220 8.06 24.68 1.74
C GLY A 220 6.64 24.16 2.01
N LYS A 221 5.72 25.04 2.41
CA LYS A 221 4.31 24.71 2.63
C LYS A 221 3.59 24.30 1.34
N ALA A 222 3.87 24.97 0.23
CA ALA A 222 3.27 24.65 -1.07
C ALA A 222 3.71 23.27 -1.61
N ILE A 223 4.95 22.83 -1.35
CA ILE A 223 5.43 21.53 -1.85
C ILE A 223 5.06 20.34 -0.96
N ILE A 224 4.45 20.55 0.22
CA ILE A 224 4.04 19.47 1.14
C ILE A 224 3.25 18.35 0.43
N PRO A 225 2.23 18.63 -0.42
CA PRO A 225 1.49 17.57 -1.10
C PRO A 225 2.41 16.68 -1.96
N ILE A 226 3.37 17.29 -2.66
CA ILE A 226 4.29 16.61 -3.59
C ILE A 226 5.28 15.72 -2.84
N PHE A 227 5.65 16.08 -1.61
CA PHE A 227 6.53 15.29 -0.75
C PHE A 227 6.01 13.86 -0.51
N PHE A 228 4.70 13.63 -0.65
CA PHE A 228 4.09 12.30 -0.48
C PHE A 228 4.21 11.39 -1.72
N LEU A 229 4.71 11.86 -2.87
CA LEU A 229 4.84 11.04 -4.09
C LEU A 229 5.64 9.74 -3.89
N PRO A 230 6.79 9.70 -3.17
CA PRO A 230 7.51 8.45 -2.94
C PRO A 230 6.68 7.39 -2.19
N LEU A 231 5.82 7.82 -1.26
CA LEU A 231 4.91 6.91 -0.55
C LEU A 231 3.86 6.33 -1.52
N ILE A 232 3.33 7.15 -2.42
CA ILE A 232 2.40 6.68 -3.45
C ILE A 232 3.06 5.63 -4.36
N TYR A 233 4.33 5.82 -4.74
CA TYR A 233 5.10 4.80 -5.47
C TYR A 233 5.28 3.50 -4.69
N PHE A 234 5.44 3.56 -3.36
CA PHE A 234 5.44 2.37 -2.51
C PHE A 234 4.09 1.63 -2.57
N GLY A 235 2.97 2.38 -2.52
CA GLY A 235 1.63 1.82 -2.71
C GLY A 235 1.46 1.15 -4.07
N TYR A 236 1.95 1.80 -5.14
CA TYR A 236 1.95 1.22 -6.48
C TYR A 236 2.67 -0.12 -6.54
N ALA A 237 3.84 -0.27 -5.92
CA ALA A 237 4.57 -1.54 -5.91
C ALA A 237 3.78 -2.67 -5.23
N LEU A 238 3.13 -2.37 -4.10
CA LEU A 238 2.24 -3.33 -3.42
C LEU A 238 1.04 -3.73 -4.30
N ALA A 239 0.50 -2.81 -5.09
CA ALA A 239 -0.58 -3.10 -6.03
C ALA A 239 -0.13 -4.10 -7.12
N VAL A 240 1.10 -3.98 -7.61
CA VAL A 240 1.67 -4.94 -8.59
C VAL A 240 1.78 -6.33 -7.98
N ASP A 241 2.30 -6.45 -6.77
CA ASP A 241 2.50 -7.75 -6.10
C ASP A 241 1.17 -8.45 -5.78
N ASN A 242 0.11 -7.67 -5.50
CA ASN A 242 -1.23 -8.21 -5.32
C ASN A 242 -1.76 -8.92 -6.57
N PHE A 243 -1.30 -8.54 -7.76
CA PHE A 243 -1.76 -9.14 -9.00
C PHE A 243 -1.19 -10.55 -9.23
N GLN A 244 -0.01 -10.86 -8.65
CA GLN A 244 0.50 -12.24 -8.61
C GLN A 244 -0.44 -13.11 -7.76
N GLY A 245 -0.84 -12.62 -6.59
CA GLY A 245 -1.77 -13.33 -5.70
C GLY A 245 -3.17 -13.51 -6.29
N TYR A 246 -3.65 -12.59 -7.13
CA TYR A 246 -4.90 -12.76 -7.87
C TYR A 246 -4.88 -13.99 -8.78
N TYR A 247 -3.81 -14.17 -9.57
CA TYR A 247 -3.68 -15.32 -10.46
C TYR A 247 -3.42 -16.62 -9.69
N LEU A 248 -2.65 -16.55 -8.60
CA LEU A 248 -2.47 -17.68 -7.69
C LEU A 248 -3.82 -18.14 -7.10
N GLN A 249 -4.69 -17.20 -6.72
CA GLN A 249 -6.05 -17.54 -6.27
C GLN A 249 -6.90 -18.13 -7.40
N LYS A 250 -6.80 -17.58 -8.61
CA LYS A 250 -7.59 -17.98 -9.78
C LYS A 250 -7.30 -19.42 -10.21
N TYR A 251 -6.03 -19.81 -10.23
CA TYR A 251 -5.54 -21.12 -10.67
C TYR A 251 -4.92 -21.93 -9.53
N LEU A 252 -5.52 -21.86 -8.34
CA LEU A 252 -4.92 -22.34 -7.10
C LEU A 252 -4.49 -23.81 -7.13
N GLU A 253 -5.33 -24.68 -7.71
CA GLU A 253 -5.05 -26.11 -7.79
C GLU A 253 -4.01 -26.41 -8.88
N ASP A 254 -4.11 -25.75 -10.02
CA ASP A 254 -3.16 -25.93 -11.13
C ASP A 254 -1.74 -25.52 -10.70
N TYR A 255 -1.60 -24.39 -9.99
CA TYR A 255 -0.32 -23.97 -9.43
C TYR A 255 0.22 -24.96 -8.39
N ARG A 256 -0.63 -25.54 -7.54
CA ARG A 256 -0.19 -26.57 -6.60
C ARG A 256 0.43 -27.76 -7.33
N GLN A 257 -0.26 -28.26 -8.36
CA GLN A 257 0.19 -29.40 -9.16
C GLN A 257 1.48 -29.09 -9.93
N LEU A 258 1.54 -27.92 -10.58
CA LEU A 258 2.72 -27.47 -11.32
C LEU A 258 3.95 -27.30 -10.41
N SER A 259 3.76 -26.76 -9.20
CA SER A 259 4.84 -26.58 -8.23
C SER A 259 5.20 -27.85 -7.46
N GLY A 260 4.43 -28.94 -7.60
CA GLY A 260 4.71 -30.24 -6.98
C GLY A 260 4.46 -30.31 -5.47
N TYR A 261 3.74 -29.34 -4.88
CA TYR A 261 3.44 -29.37 -3.44
C TYR A 261 2.30 -30.33 -3.11
N SER A 262 2.44 -31.04 -1.98
CA SER A 262 1.36 -31.87 -1.44
C SER A 262 0.15 -31.04 -1.01
N VAL A 263 -1.00 -31.69 -0.83
CA VAL A 263 -2.23 -31.06 -0.30
C VAL A 263 -1.96 -30.50 1.11
N GLU A 264 -1.16 -31.22 1.91
CA GLU A 264 -0.77 -30.80 3.25
C GLU A 264 0.08 -29.52 3.24
N GLU A 265 1.12 -29.46 2.43
CA GLU A 265 2.01 -28.30 2.35
C GLU A 265 1.28 -27.07 1.82
N TRP A 266 0.36 -27.27 0.86
CA TRP A 266 -0.32 -26.17 0.19
C TRP A 266 -1.52 -25.60 0.96
N TYR A 267 -2.28 -26.45 1.65
CA TYR A 267 -3.49 -26.03 2.36
C TYR A 267 -3.32 -26.03 3.88
N GLY A 268 -2.35 -26.76 4.40
CA GLY A 268 -2.12 -26.99 5.82
C GLY A 268 -2.91 -28.18 6.37
N LYS A 269 -2.37 -28.79 7.44
CA LYS A 269 -2.94 -29.95 8.15
C LYS A 269 -4.37 -29.74 8.67
N ASP A 270 -4.72 -28.50 9.00
CA ASP A 270 -6.04 -28.18 9.56
C ASP A 270 -7.13 -27.96 8.50
N SER A 271 -6.74 -27.91 7.23
CA SER A 271 -7.64 -27.59 6.12
C SER A 271 -8.64 -28.71 5.84
N GLN A 272 -9.83 -28.32 5.35
CA GLN A 272 -10.82 -29.30 4.89
C GLN A 272 -10.30 -30.15 3.73
N ARG A 273 -9.54 -29.56 2.79
CA ARG A 273 -8.98 -30.28 1.64
C ARG A 273 -7.99 -31.37 2.05
N TYR A 274 -7.14 -31.12 3.05
CA TYR A 274 -6.26 -32.15 3.58
C TYR A 274 -7.04 -33.26 4.30
N LYS A 275 -8.06 -32.90 5.06
CA LYS A 275 -8.94 -33.90 5.72
C LYS A 275 -9.73 -34.74 4.71
N GLU A 276 -10.06 -34.20 3.55
CA GLU A 276 -10.70 -34.92 2.45
C GLU A 276 -9.71 -35.81 1.70
N SER A 277 -8.46 -35.37 1.48
CA SER A 277 -7.45 -36.20 0.80
C SER A 277 -7.13 -37.46 1.59
N LEU A 278 -7.03 -37.36 2.92
CA LEU A 278 -6.81 -38.53 3.79
C LEU A 278 -7.93 -39.57 3.69
N LYS A 279 -9.19 -39.14 3.51
CA LYS A 279 -10.34 -40.05 3.40
C LYS A 279 -10.43 -40.77 2.06
N ASN A 280 -9.77 -40.26 1.03
CA ASN A 280 -9.76 -40.84 -0.30
C ASN A 280 -8.56 -41.79 -0.51
N GLU A 281 -7.62 -41.83 0.44
CA GLU A 281 -6.46 -42.73 0.46
C GLU A 281 -6.73 -44.03 1.25
N ASP A 282 -7.84 -44.09 2.02
CA ASP A 282 -8.38 -45.26 2.73
C ASP A 282 -9.48 -45.98 1.92
#